data_AF-A0A495I3R6-F1
#
_entry.id   AF-A0A495I3R6-F1
#
_cell.length_a   1.000
_cell.length_b   1.000
_cell.length_c   1.000
_cell.angle_alpha   90.00
_cell.angle_beta   90.00
_cell.angle_gamma   90.00
#
_symmetry.space_group_name_H-M   'P 1'
#
loop_
_entity.id
_entity.type
_entity.pdbx_description
1 polymer ?
#
loop_
_entity_poly.entity_id
_entity_poly.type
_entity_poly.pdbx_seq_one_letter_code
_entity_poly.pdbx_strand_id
1 'polypeptide(L)'
;MKYNPLSRYAASPFSLRAARSGKGDDALTAGRPLLGIPLLGRVSFMGHGLALLAVALAVVATAPAHAGRSCESRKPVPPQVIERGMKLAEQTSAALDAEHARSGAQVVALARAGQDLSKYGLRYSHMGWAYKTAEGPWRVAHKLNECGTAVGHLYRQGLGEFFLDDLWRYEAVYAVPTPEVQQRLLAVLQDKGRTKALQHPPYSMVSYAWGRKYQQSNQWALETLAMAMEPATVRSRDQAQAWLQFKGYEPTALKLGPLTRMGGRVGSANIAFDDHPNEKRFSDRIETVTVDSVLAWLQRAQLAAPPAVLAVKN
;
A
#
# COMPACT_ATOMS: atom_id res chain seq x y z
N MET A 1 -4.64 -18.37 10.55
CA MET A 1 -4.39 -17.12 11.30
C MET A 1 -5.15 -15.98 10.62
N LYS A 2 -5.79 -15.06 11.36
CA LYS A 2 -6.62 -14.00 10.76
C LYS A 2 -5.74 -12.86 10.24
N TYR A 3 -5.77 -12.59 8.94
CA TYR A 3 -5.21 -11.37 8.36
C TYR A 3 -6.05 -10.18 8.81
N ASN A 4 -5.42 -9.19 9.42
CA ASN A 4 -6.09 -7.97 9.85
C ASN A 4 -5.62 -6.80 8.97
N PRO A 5 -6.38 -6.42 7.92
CA PRO A 5 -6.08 -5.19 7.19
C PRO A 5 -6.11 -4.02 8.16
N LEU A 6 -5.28 -2.99 7.94
CA LEU A 6 -5.15 -1.86 8.87
C LEU A 6 -6.39 -0.93 8.92
N SER A 7 -7.58 -1.40 8.54
CA SER A 7 -8.81 -0.62 8.45
C SER A 7 -9.95 -1.26 9.26
N ARG A 8 -10.21 -0.70 10.44
CA ARG A 8 -11.55 -0.48 11.03
C ARG A 8 -11.40 0.36 12.30
N TYR A 9 -12.25 1.38 12.43
CA TYR A 9 -12.38 2.16 13.65
C TYR A 9 -13.11 1.36 14.74
N ALA A 10 -12.74 1.60 15.99
CA ALA A 10 -13.62 1.41 17.14
C ALA A 10 -13.41 2.61 18.06
N ALA A 11 -14.50 3.33 18.38
CA ALA A 11 -14.48 4.34 19.42
C ALA A 11 -14.44 3.64 20.79
N SER A 12 -13.65 4.15 21.73
CA SER A 12 -13.57 3.62 23.09
C SER A 12 -14.40 4.49 24.04
N PRO A 13 -15.41 3.96 24.75
CA PRO A 13 -16.17 4.70 25.74
C PRO A 13 -15.63 4.50 27.18
N PHE A 14 -15.97 5.45 28.06
CA PHE A 14 -15.85 5.43 29.55
C PHE A 14 -14.48 5.49 30.26
N SER A 15 -14.16 6.67 30.81
CA SER A 15 -14.15 6.98 32.27
C SER A 15 -13.83 8.49 32.44
N LEU A 16 -14.63 9.35 33.08
CA LEU A 16 -14.92 9.49 34.54
C LEU A 16 -13.63 9.71 35.37
N ARG A 17 -13.46 10.76 36.21
CA ARG A 17 -14.39 11.73 36.84
C ARG A 17 -13.69 13.06 37.25
N ALA A 18 -14.40 14.18 37.06
CA ALA A 18 -14.67 15.30 38.00
C ALA A 18 -13.58 15.99 38.87
N ALA A 19 -13.52 17.34 38.74
CA ALA A 19 -13.27 18.31 39.83
C ALA A 19 -13.99 19.66 39.52
N ARG A 20 -14.13 20.56 40.51
CA ARG A 20 -15.10 21.70 40.56
C ARG A 20 -14.48 23.11 40.34
N SER A 21 -15.38 24.09 40.18
CA SER A 21 -15.23 25.55 40.43
C SER A 21 -14.73 26.40 39.24
N GLY A 22 -15.24 27.61 38.94
CA GLY A 22 -16.37 28.39 39.50
C GLY A 22 -16.31 29.87 39.03
N LYS A 23 -17.42 30.64 39.11
CA LYS A 23 -17.62 32.04 38.59
C LYS A 23 -17.48 32.16 37.04
N GLY A 24 -18.08 33.10 36.31
CA GLY A 24 -19.00 34.21 36.63
C GLY A 24 -18.96 35.30 35.54
N ASP A 25 -19.86 36.29 35.41
CA ASP A 25 -21.19 36.56 35.99
C ASP A 25 -21.91 37.64 35.09
N ASP A 26 -23.25 37.60 34.93
CA ASP A 26 -24.17 38.68 34.42
C ASP A 26 -24.00 39.26 32.96
N ALA A 27 -24.96 39.91 32.26
CA ALA A 27 -26.34 40.37 32.56
C ALA A 27 -27.23 40.65 31.29
N LEU A 28 -28.56 40.72 31.51
CA LEU A 28 -29.57 41.67 30.94
C LEU A 28 -29.82 41.83 29.40
N THR A 29 -31.05 41.46 28.96
CA THR A 29 -32.20 42.36 28.62
C THR A 29 -33.30 41.53 27.91
N ALA A 30 -34.49 41.30 28.51
CA ALA A 30 -35.66 42.19 28.65
C ALA A 30 -36.59 42.24 27.41
N GLY A 31 -37.82 41.70 27.52
CA GLY A 31 -38.87 41.77 26.49
C GLY A 31 -39.98 40.70 26.61
N ARG A 32 -41.16 41.08 27.14
CA ARG A 32 -42.38 40.25 27.35
C ARG A 32 -43.61 41.16 27.09
N PRO A 33 -44.86 40.66 27.02
CA PRO A 33 -45.45 39.53 26.27
C PRO A 33 -46.63 40.03 25.37
N LEU A 34 -47.48 39.12 24.85
CA LEU A 34 -48.97 39.13 24.85
C LEU A 34 -49.45 37.94 23.98
N LEU A 35 -50.07 36.87 24.53
CA LEU A 35 -51.49 36.67 24.93
C LEU A 35 -52.38 36.19 23.76
N GLY A 36 -52.84 34.92 23.79
CA GLY A 36 -53.77 34.37 22.77
C GLY A 36 -53.81 32.83 22.64
N ILE A 37 -54.67 32.18 23.42
CA ILE A 37 -55.17 30.77 23.35
C ILE A 37 -56.70 30.90 23.57
N PRO A 38 -57.64 30.06 23.03
CA PRO A 38 -57.56 28.69 22.48
C PRO A 38 -58.17 28.60 21.03
N LEU A 39 -58.67 27.51 20.41
CA LEU A 39 -59.39 26.32 20.90
C LEU A 39 -59.62 25.23 19.80
N LEU A 40 -59.69 23.96 20.25
CA LEU A 40 -60.36 22.77 19.66
C LEU A 40 -60.10 22.28 18.21
N GLY A 41 -59.83 20.97 18.11
CA GLY A 41 -59.83 20.20 16.86
C GLY A 41 -59.50 18.72 17.08
N ARG A 42 -60.37 17.96 17.77
CA ARG A 42 -60.21 16.49 17.91
C ARG A 42 -60.65 15.78 16.62
N VAL A 43 -59.81 14.88 16.10
CA VAL A 43 -60.28 13.66 15.42
C VAL A 43 -59.40 12.49 15.86
N SER A 44 -60.03 11.38 16.23
CA SER A 44 -59.43 10.06 16.42
C SER A 44 -60.29 9.07 15.66
N PHE A 45 -59.71 8.09 14.97
CA PHE A 45 -60.06 6.67 15.14
C PHE A 45 -59.27 5.71 14.21
N MET A 46 -58.77 4.64 14.83
CA MET A 46 -58.64 3.25 14.36
C MET A 46 -58.24 2.90 12.91
N GLY A 47 -57.25 1.99 12.81
CA GLY A 47 -56.98 1.17 11.61
C GLY A 47 -55.82 0.19 11.84
N HIS A 48 -56.12 -1.08 12.11
CA HIS A 48 -55.11 -2.11 12.39
C HIS A 48 -54.40 -2.58 11.11
N GLY A 49 -53.09 -2.81 11.17
CA GLY A 49 -52.29 -3.43 10.10
C GLY A 49 -51.19 -4.33 10.68
N LEU A 50 -51.12 -5.57 10.21
CA LEU A 50 -50.29 -6.64 10.79
C LEU A 50 -48.79 -6.31 10.86
N ALA A 51 -48.17 -6.72 11.96
CA ALA A 51 -46.74 -7.04 11.97
C ALA A 51 -46.52 -8.48 11.50
N LEU A 52 -45.56 -8.72 10.59
CA LEU A 52 -44.59 -9.83 10.66
C LEU A 52 -43.62 -9.86 9.46
N LEU A 53 -42.34 -10.07 9.80
CA LEU A 53 -41.30 -10.80 9.05
C LEU A 53 -40.89 -10.37 7.62
N ALA A 54 -39.66 -9.81 7.51
CA ALA A 54 -38.59 -10.31 6.62
C ALA A 54 -37.29 -9.49 6.73
N VAL A 55 -36.54 -9.61 7.83
CA VAL A 55 -35.12 -9.18 7.84
C VAL A 55 -34.30 -10.27 7.17
N ALA A 56 -34.21 -10.21 5.84
CA ALA A 56 -33.32 -11.07 5.07
C ALA A 56 -31.87 -10.69 5.37
N LEU A 57 -31.23 -11.48 6.25
CA LEU A 57 -29.83 -11.30 6.63
C LEU A 57 -28.93 -11.65 5.44
N ALA A 58 -28.68 -10.67 4.57
CA ALA A 58 -27.74 -10.79 3.46
C ALA A 58 -26.30 -10.89 4.00
N VAL A 59 -25.94 -12.08 4.48
CA VAL A 59 -24.55 -12.46 4.73
C VAL A 59 -23.85 -12.56 3.37
N VAL A 60 -23.40 -11.41 2.88
CA VAL A 60 -22.43 -11.36 1.79
C VAL A 60 -21.18 -12.07 2.30
N ALA A 61 -21.02 -13.32 1.86
CA ALA A 61 -19.81 -14.09 2.12
C ALA A 61 -18.65 -13.39 1.41
N THR A 62 -17.96 -12.50 2.12
CA THR A 62 -16.72 -11.88 1.64
C THR A 62 -15.71 -13.00 1.49
N ALA A 63 -15.55 -13.50 0.26
CA ALA A 63 -14.46 -14.39 -0.08
C ALA A 63 -13.14 -13.71 0.34
N PRO A 64 -12.17 -14.46 0.88
CA PRO A 64 -10.89 -13.88 1.27
C PRO A 64 -10.19 -13.31 0.04
N ALA A 65 -10.21 -11.99 -0.08
CA ALA A 65 -9.49 -11.25 -1.11
C ALA A 65 -7.99 -11.39 -0.88
N HIS A 66 -7.37 -12.33 -1.60
CA HIS A 66 -5.93 -12.57 -1.57
C HIS A 66 -5.23 -11.58 -2.50
N ALA A 67 -4.93 -10.37 -2.04
CA ALA A 67 -4.15 -9.40 -2.80
C ALA A 67 -2.72 -9.91 -3.10
N GLY A 68 -2.16 -9.46 -4.24
CA GLY A 68 -0.79 -9.76 -4.68
C GLY A 68 -0.61 -10.99 -5.57
N ARG A 69 -1.49 -11.99 -5.45
CA ARG A 69 -1.33 -13.28 -6.14
C ARG A 69 -1.63 -13.20 -7.63
N SER A 70 -1.11 -14.18 -8.38
CA SER A 70 -1.62 -14.49 -9.72
C SER A 70 -3.14 -14.63 -9.65
N CYS A 71 -3.85 -13.80 -10.41
CA CYS A 71 -5.31 -13.65 -10.28
C CYS A 71 -6.10 -14.82 -10.93
N GLU A 72 -5.41 -15.87 -11.39
CA GLU A 72 -6.04 -17.04 -11.99
C GLU A 72 -6.84 -17.84 -10.94
N SER A 73 -8.05 -18.20 -11.31
CA SER A 73 -8.98 -18.91 -10.44
C SER A 73 -8.51 -20.35 -10.14
N ARG A 74 -7.89 -20.52 -8.97
CA ARG A 74 -7.74 -21.78 -8.21
C ARG A 74 -7.34 -23.02 -9.03
N LYS A 75 -6.03 -23.23 -9.15
CA LYS A 75 -5.46 -24.57 -8.89
C LYS A 75 -4.91 -24.58 -7.46
N PRO A 76 -4.89 -25.72 -6.74
CA PRO A 76 -4.11 -25.85 -5.51
C PRO A 76 -2.65 -25.51 -5.82
N VAL A 77 -2.05 -24.60 -5.05
CA VAL A 77 -0.62 -24.28 -5.20
C VAL A 77 0.17 -25.56 -4.89
N PRO A 78 1.01 -26.07 -5.82
CA PRO A 78 1.75 -27.30 -5.58
C PRO A 78 2.61 -27.20 -4.32
N PRO A 79 2.74 -28.26 -3.51
CA PRO A 79 3.58 -28.23 -2.29
C PRO A 79 5.01 -27.75 -2.55
N GLN A 80 5.59 -28.13 -3.70
CA GLN A 80 6.92 -27.70 -4.15
C GLN A 80 7.03 -26.17 -4.34
N VAL A 81 5.96 -25.49 -4.74
CA VAL A 81 5.93 -24.02 -4.89
C VAL A 81 5.94 -23.34 -3.52
N ILE A 82 5.19 -23.90 -2.57
CA ILE A 82 5.18 -23.45 -1.17
C ILE A 82 6.56 -23.68 -0.54
N GLU A 83 7.13 -24.87 -0.71
CA GLU A 83 8.44 -25.26 -0.17
C GLU A 83 9.56 -24.32 -0.67
N ARG A 84 9.66 -24.11 -1.98
CA ARG A 84 10.67 -23.23 -2.57
C ARG A 84 10.47 -21.76 -2.17
N GLY A 85 9.22 -21.30 -2.08
CA GLY A 85 8.88 -19.96 -1.60
C GLY A 85 9.30 -19.75 -0.13
N MET A 86 9.02 -20.74 0.73
CA MET A 86 9.46 -20.72 2.13
C MET A 86 10.98 -20.84 2.27
N LYS A 87 11.65 -21.61 1.42
CA LYS A 87 13.12 -21.71 1.39
C LYS A 87 13.78 -20.40 0.98
N LEU A 88 13.21 -19.67 0.03
CA LEU A 88 13.65 -18.31 -0.29
C LEU A 88 13.42 -17.35 0.88
N ALA A 89 12.29 -17.47 1.59
CA ALA A 89 11.99 -16.67 2.78
C ALA A 89 12.97 -16.93 3.93
N GLU A 90 13.32 -18.19 4.18
CA GLU A 90 14.31 -18.62 5.17
C GLU A 90 15.71 -18.08 4.82
N GLN A 91 16.17 -18.31 3.57
CA GLN A 91 17.45 -17.79 3.09
C GLN A 91 17.51 -16.26 3.16
N THR A 92 16.41 -15.57 2.87
CA THR A 92 16.31 -14.12 3.00
C THR A 92 16.37 -13.69 4.47
N SER A 93 15.67 -14.37 5.39
CA SER A 93 15.76 -14.03 6.82
C SER A 93 17.19 -14.19 7.33
N ALA A 94 17.84 -15.32 7.03
CA ALA A 94 19.22 -15.57 7.42
C ALA A 94 20.20 -14.53 6.86
N ALA A 95 20.06 -14.14 5.60
CA ALA A 95 20.88 -13.10 4.98
C ALA A 95 20.66 -11.72 5.61
N LEU A 96 19.41 -11.34 5.89
CA LEU A 96 19.09 -10.06 6.51
C LEU A 96 19.46 -10.01 8.00
N ASP A 97 19.35 -11.12 8.72
CA ASP A 97 19.79 -11.24 10.12
C ASP A 97 21.32 -11.21 10.23
N ALA A 98 22.04 -11.83 9.29
CA ALA A 98 23.50 -11.71 9.19
C ALA A 98 23.93 -10.27 8.86
N GLU A 99 23.23 -9.60 7.93
CA GLU A 99 23.49 -8.20 7.60
C GLU A 99 23.21 -7.26 8.79
N HIS A 100 22.11 -7.49 9.52
CA HIS A 100 21.80 -6.77 10.76
C HIS A 100 22.91 -6.94 11.81
N ALA A 101 23.38 -8.17 12.04
CA ALA A 101 24.47 -8.42 12.98
C ALA A 101 25.81 -7.79 12.54
N ARG A 102 26.04 -7.64 11.23
CA ARG A 102 27.28 -7.10 10.65
C ARG A 102 27.34 -5.58 10.63
N SER A 103 26.23 -4.91 10.30
CA SER A 103 26.19 -3.46 10.03
C SER A 103 25.18 -2.68 10.88
N GLY A 104 24.39 -3.37 11.71
CA GLY A 104 23.27 -2.79 12.43
C GLY A 104 22.05 -2.50 11.54
N ALA A 105 22.02 -2.93 10.27
CA ALA A 105 20.94 -2.61 9.34
C ALA A 105 19.55 -3.01 9.86
N GLN A 106 18.62 -2.07 9.91
CA GLN A 106 17.23 -2.26 10.39
C GLN A 106 16.18 -2.08 9.29
N VAL A 107 16.55 -1.54 8.12
CA VAL A 107 15.67 -1.37 6.97
C VAL A 107 16.44 -1.76 5.70
N VAL A 108 15.79 -2.51 4.80
CA VAL A 108 16.30 -2.79 3.45
C VAL A 108 15.21 -2.57 2.40
N ALA A 109 15.61 -2.15 1.20
CA ALA A 109 14.77 -2.31 0.01
C ALA A 109 14.80 -3.79 -0.37
N LEU A 110 13.68 -4.51 -0.25
CA LEU A 110 13.57 -5.94 -0.57
C LEU A 110 12.67 -6.12 -1.79
N ALA A 111 13.08 -6.93 -2.77
CA ALA A 111 12.30 -7.21 -3.95
C ALA A 111 12.41 -8.68 -4.39
N ARG A 112 11.47 -9.10 -5.25
CA ARG A 112 11.30 -10.49 -5.72
C ARG A 112 11.04 -10.57 -7.22
N ALA A 113 11.50 -11.64 -7.85
CA ALA A 113 11.24 -11.96 -9.25
C ALA A 113 9.89 -12.69 -9.43
N GLY A 114 8.79 -12.02 -9.10
CA GLY A 114 7.45 -12.61 -9.06
C GLY A 114 6.80 -12.83 -10.43
N GLN A 115 7.14 -12.03 -11.45
CA GLN A 115 6.55 -12.13 -12.80
C GLN A 115 7.65 -12.19 -13.86
N ASP A 116 7.36 -12.80 -15.02
CA ASP A 116 8.28 -12.73 -16.16
C ASP A 116 8.19 -11.38 -16.87
N LEU A 117 9.18 -10.54 -16.58
CA LEU A 117 9.35 -9.23 -17.21
C LEU A 117 10.57 -9.21 -18.16
N SER A 118 11.14 -10.38 -18.49
CA SER A 118 12.34 -10.52 -19.33
C SER A 118 12.22 -9.86 -20.70
N LYS A 119 11.04 -9.96 -21.33
CA LYS A 119 10.68 -9.27 -22.59
C LYS A 119 10.78 -7.74 -22.54
N TYR A 120 10.87 -7.15 -21.34
CA TYR A 120 11.03 -5.72 -21.11
C TYR A 120 12.42 -5.35 -20.58
N GLY A 121 13.34 -6.31 -20.48
CA GLY A 121 14.67 -6.12 -19.89
C GLY A 121 14.67 -5.93 -18.37
N LEU A 122 13.58 -6.28 -17.69
CA LEU A 122 13.43 -6.16 -16.23
C LEU A 122 13.57 -7.53 -15.55
N ARG A 123 14.14 -7.52 -14.35
CA ARG A 123 14.39 -8.74 -13.57
C ARG A 123 13.43 -8.94 -12.40
N TYR A 124 13.02 -7.86 -11.73
CA TYR A 124 12.22 -7.94 -10.51
C TYR A 124 10.90 -7.18 -10.66
N SER A 125 9.80 -7.80 -10.22
CA SER A 125 8.45 -7.25 -10.46
C SER A 125 7.94 -6.37 -9.31
N HIS A 126 8.33 -6.70 -8.09
CA HIS A 126 7.71 -6.13 -6.89
C HIS A 126 8.71 -5.91 -5.76
N MET A 127 8.65 -4.73 -5.12
CA MET A 127 9.44 -4.38 -3.94
C MET A 127 8.58 -3.97 -2.74
N GLY A 128 9.16 -4.13 -1.56
CA GLY A 128 8.70 -3.55 -0.30
C GLY A 128 9.87 -3.04 0.54
N TRP A 129 9.55 -2.32 1.61
CA TRP A 129 10.50 -1.99 2.65
C TRP A 129 10.46 -3.07 3.72
N ALA A 130 11.50 -3.91 3.77
CA ALA A 130 11.65 -4.87 4.86
C ALA A 130 12.34 -4.18 6.04
N TYR A 131 11.80 -4.31 7.24
CA TYR A 131 12.32 -3.68 8.44
C TYR A 131 12.27 -4.58 9.67
N LYS A 132 13.19 -4.34 10.60
CA LYS A 132 13.35 -5.07 11.87
C LYS A 132 13.08 -4.13 13.04
N THR A 133 12.40 -4.62 14.07
CA THR A 133 12.30 -3.96 15.39
C THR A 133 13.11 -4.74 16.41
N ALA A 134 13.42 -4.15 17.56
CA ALA A 134 14.35 -4.75 18.54
C ALA A 134 13.94 -6.17 18.98
N GLU A 135 12.65 -6.46 19.06
CA GLU A 135 12.08 -7.73 19.53
C GLU A 135 11.50 -8.61 18.40
N GLY A 136 11.63 -8.19 17.14
CA GLY A 136 10.77 -8.67 16.04
C GLY A 136 11.47 -9.40 14.89
N PRO A 137 10.80 -10.38 14.25
CA PRO A 137 11.21 -10.87 12.93
C PRO A 137 11.01 -9.77 11.87
N TRP A 138 11.73 -9.89 10.75
CA TRP A 138 11.60 -8.97 9.62
C TRP A 138 10.15 -8.87 9.13
N ARG A 139 9.68 -7.62 8.97
CA ARG A 139 8.37 -7.29 8.41
C ARG A 139 8.54 -6.54 7.10
N VAL A 140 7.77 -6.91 6.08
CA VAL A 140 7.75 -6.21 4.80
C VAL A 140 6.52 -5.31 4.73
N ALA A 141 6.73 -4.01 4.57
CA ALA A 141 5.70 -3.06 4.22
C ALA A 141 5.69 -2.86 2.70
N HIS A 142 4.56 -3.15 2.07
CA HIS A 142 4.41 -3.12 0.61
C HIS A 142 2.96 -2.89 0.17
N LYS A 143 2.78 -2.47 -1.08
CA LYS A 143 1.47 -2.19 -1.67
C LYS A 143 1.12 -3.26 -2.70
N LEU A 144 -0.03 -3.90 -2.56
CA LEU A 144 -0.53 -4.92 -3.49
C LEU A 144 -1.90 -4.49 -4.03
N ASN A 145 -2.22 -4.88 -5.27
CA ASN A 145 -3.61 -4.80 -5.75
C ASN A 145 -4.43 -5.99 -5.24
N GLU A 146 -5.71 -5.74 -4.97
CA GLU A 146 -6.69 -6.80 -4.80
C GLU A 146 -6.89 -7.50 -6.15
N CYS A 147 -6.95 -8.84 -6.12
CA CYS A 147 -6.98 -9.65 -7.33
C CYS A 147 -8.25 -9.40 -8.15
N GLY A 148 -8.08 -9.22 -9.47
CA GLY A 148 -9.18 -8.91 -10.38
C GLY A 148 -9.73 -7.47 -10.26
N THR A 149 -9.15 -6.58 -9.46
CA THR A 149 -9.62 -5.20 -9.29
C THR A 149 -8.56 -4.14 -9.63
N ALA A 150 -9.01 -2.90 -9.81
CA ALA A 150 -8.17 -1.72 -9.96
C ALA A 150 -7.86 -1.03 -8.60
N VAL A 151 -7.89 -1.76 -7.49
CA VAL A 151 -7.77 -1.20 -6.12
C VAL A 151 -6.53 -1.77 -5.42
N GLY A 152 -5.74 -0.88 -4.81
CA GLY A 152 -4.48 -1.22 -4.15
C GLY A 152 -4.39 -0.78 -2.68
N HIS A 153 -3.98 -1.72 -1.82
CA HIS A 153 -3.89 -1.55 -0.37
C HIS A 153 -2.48 -1.80 0.15
N LEU A 154 -2.17 -1.25 1.32
CA LEU A 154 -0.92 -1.51 2.03
C LEU A 154 -1.04 -2.72 2.96
N TYR A 155 -0.03 -3.57 2.88
CA TYR A 155 0.12 -4.76 3.70
C TYR A 155 1.40 -4.65 4.53
N ARG A 156 1.36 -5.23 5.72
CA ARG A 156 2.54 -5.50 6.53
C ARG A 156 2.59 -6.99 6.85
N GLN A 157 3.53 -7.68 6.24
CA GLN A 157 3.61 -9.15 6.20
C GLN A 157 4.96 -9.63 6.72
N GLY A 158 5.09 -10.92 7.04
CA GLY A 158 6.40 -11.56 7.20
C GLY A 158 7.06 -11.88 5.85
N LEU A 159 8.30 -12.37 5.89
CA LEU A 159 9.02 -12.82 4.69
C LEU A 159 8.32 -14.02 4.02
N GLY A 160 7.73 -14.93 4.80
CA GLY A 160 6.98 -16.07 4.26
C GLY A 160 5.82 -15.60 3.36
N GLU A 161 4.96 -14.72 3.86
CA GLU A 161 3.86 -14.16 3.06
C GLU A 161 4.36 -13.31 1.88
N PHE A 162 5.54 -12.68 1.98
CA PHE A 162 6.16 -11.94 0.88
C PHE A 162 6.68 -12.84 -0.27
N PHE A 163 7.04 -14.10 0.00
CA PHE A 163 7.54 -15.03 -1.03
C PHE A 163 6.57 -16.15 -1.44
N LEU A 164 5.45 -16.35 -0.73
CA LEU A 164 4.39 -17.31 -1.08
C LEU A 164 3.46 -16.84 -2.22
N ASP A 165 4.00 -16.03 -3.13
CA ASP A 165 3.25 -15.23 -4.09
C ASP A 165 3.62 -15.58 -5.55
N ASP A 166 3.42 -16.86 -5.87
CA ASP A 166 3.52 -17.50 -7.20
C ASP A 166 4.69 -16.98 -8.05
N LEU A 167 5.91 -17.19 -7.55
CA LEU A 167 7.12 -16.58 -8.10
C LEU A 167 7.52 -17.21 -9.44
N TRP A 168 7.66 -16.37 -10.47
CA TRP A 168 8.33 -16.73 -11.73
C TRP A 168 9.74 -17.31 -11.51
N ARG A 169 10.52 -16.70 -10.61
CA ARG A 169 11.82 -17.20 -10.17
C ARG A 169 11.92 -17.12 -8.66
N TYR A 170 12.46 -18.17 -8.04
CA TYR A 170 12.77 -18.21 -6.61
C TYR A 170 14.04 -17.39 -6.32
N GLU A 171 13.94 -16.10 -6.60
CA GLU A 171 15.01 -15.12 -6.52
C GLU A 171 14.50 -13.84 -5.87
N ALA A 172 15.29 -13.35 -4.93
CA ALA A 172 15.12 -12.10 -4.23
C ALA A 172 16.35 -11.21 -4.44
N VAL A 173 16.18 -9.91 -4.27
CA VAL A 173 17.27 -8.95 -4.18
C VAL A 173 17.00 -8.01 -3.02
N TYR A 174 18.05 -7.64 -2.29
CA TYR A 174 17.95 -6.57 -1.30
C TYR A 174 19.08 -5.57 -1.45
N ALA A 175 18.79 -4.30 -1.14
CA ALA A 175 19.79 -3.24 -1.02
C ALA A 175 19.67 -2.58 0.35
N VAL A 176 20.81 -2.36 1.00
CA VAL A 176 20.91 -1.76 2.34
C VAL A 176 21.05 -0.24 2.18
N PRO A 177 20.06 0.58 2.61
CA PRO A 177 20.15 2.03 2.54
C PRO A 177 21.22 2.58 3.49
N THR A 178 21.64 3.83 3.29
CA THR A 178 22.54 4.52 4.23
C THR A 178 21.92 4.63 5.63
N PRO A 179 22.71 4.78 6.70
CA PRO A 179 22.19 4.88 8.07
C PRO A 179 21.13 5.98 8.25
N GLU A 180 21.28 7.13 7.58
CA GLU A 180 20.25 8.18 7.56
C GLU A 180 18.94 7.66 6.94
N VAL A 181 19.00 7.12 5.71
CA VAL A 181 17.80 6.63 5.01
C VAL A 181 17.09 5.55 5.84
N GLN A 182 17.85 4.64 6.48
CA GLN A 182 17.29 3.63 7.38
C GLN A 182 16.60 4.25 8.59
N GLN A 183 17.23 5.20 9.29
CA GLN A 183 16.63 5.89 10.44
C GLN A 183 15.33 6.62 10.07
N ARG A 184 15.35 7.36 8.95
CA ARG A 184 14.19 8.09 8.42
C ARG A 184 13.04 7.16 8.04
N LEU A 185 13.33 6.08 7.32
CA LEU A 185 12.32 5.09 6.92
C LEU A 185 11.77 4.32 8.12
N LEU A 186 12.60 3.88 9.06
CA LEU A 186 12.15 3.11 10.23
C LEU A 186 11.07 3.85 11.02
N ALA A 187 11.26 5.16 11.23
CA ALA A 187 10.30 6.03 11.91
C ALA A 187 8.97 6.22 11.13
N VAL A 188 8.95 5.96 9.81
CA VAL A 188 7.73 5.92 8.99
C VAL A 188 7.08 4.52 9.06
N LEU A 189 7.89 3.47 8.94
CA LEU A 189 7.45 2.07 8.83
C LEU A 189 6.90 1.50 10.13
N GLN A 190 7.36 1.99 11.28
CA GLN A 190 6.81 1.65 12.59
C GLN A 190 5.43 2.31 12.82
N ASP A 191 5.20 3.50 12.25
CA ASP A 191 3.96 4.27 12.38
C ASP A 191 2.94 3.90 11.29
N LYS A 192 1.80 3.33 11.71
CA LYS A 192 0.71 2.90 10.81
C LYS A 192 0.03 4.05 10.07
N GLY A 193 0.01 5.26 10.63
CA GLY A 193 -0.54 6.46 10.02
C GLY A 193 0.41 7.00 8.95
N ARG A 194 1.68 7.20 9.31
CA ARG A 194 2.72 7.67 8.38
C ARG A 194 2.91 6.71 7.20
N THR A 195 3.00 5.40 7.45
CA THR A 195 3.08 4.37 6.39
C THR A 195 1.96 4.51 5.35
N LYS A 196 0.75 4.94 5.77
CA LYS A 196 -0.41 5.13 4.89
C LYS A 196 -0.55 6.52 4.27
N ALA A 197 0.22 7.51 4.71
CA ALA A 197 -0.03 8.92 4.39
C ALA A 197 -0.08 9.18 2.87
N LEU A 198 0.72 8.44 2.08
CA LEU A 198 0.75 8.52 0.62
C LEU A 198 0.00 7.38 -0.10
N GLN A 199 -0.83 6.58 0.59
CA GLN A 199 -1.59 5.50 -0.05
C GLN A 199 -2.71 6.06 -0.94
N HIS A 200 -2.64 5.83 -2.25
CA HIS A 200 -3.70 6.14 -3.21
C HIS A 200 -4.38 4.85 -3.70
N PRO A 201 -5.69 4.61 -3.43
CA PRO A 201 -6.32 3.32 -3.74
C PRO A 201 -6.38 2.94 -5.23
N PRO A 202 -6.69 3.84 -6.19
CA PRO A 202 -6.68 3.50 -7.61
C PRO A 202 -5.31 2.97 -8.08
N TYR A 203 -5.32 1.78 -8.69
CA TYR A 203 -4.13 1.02 -9.03
C TYR A 203 -4.08 0.69 -10.53
N SER A 204 -2.90 0.87 -11.13
CA SER A 204 -2.54 0.35 -12.45
C SER A 204 -1.12 -0.18 -12.35
N MET A 205 -0.83 -1.45 -12.67
CA MET A 205 0.53 -2.01 -12.63
C MET A 205 1.56 -1.18 -13.41
N VAL A 206 1.09 -0.48 -14.42
CA VAL A 206 1.86 0.35 -15.35
C VAL A 206 1.49 1.82 -15.20
N SER A 207 1.14 2.29 -14.00
CA SER A 207 0.84 3.70 -13.73
C SER A 207 2.02 4.61 -14.09
N TYR A 208 1.71 5.81 -14.58
CA TYR A 208 2.72 6.79 -14.94
C TYR A 208 3.49 7.20 -13.68
N ALA A 209 4.83 7.21 -13.76
CA ALA A 209 5.70 7.54 -12.63
C ALA A 209 5.39 8.92 -12.02
N TRP A 210 4.96 9.86 -12.85
CA TRP A 210 4.56 11.23 -12.49
C TRP A 210 3.04 11.46 -12.60
N GLY A 211 2.28 10.37 -12.65
CA GLY A 211 0.83 10.35 -12.69
C GLY A 211 0.21 10.41 -11.29
N ARG A 212 -0.92 11.11 -11.20
CA ARG A 212 -1.72 11.24 -9.96
C ARG A 212 -2.94 10.31 -9.94
N LYS A 213 -3.42 9.89 -11.12
CA LYS A 213 -4.65 9.11 -11.29
C LYS A 213 -4.54 7.71 -10.66
N TYR A 214 -3.39 7.06 -10.81
CA TYR A 214 -3.11 5.74 -10.26
C TYR A 214 -1.84 5.75 -9.39
N GLN A 215 -1.67 4.71 -8.58
CA GLN A 215 -0.43 4.41 -7.85
C GLN A 215 -0.20 2.90 -7.88
N GLN A 216 0.99 2.48 -8.31
CA GLN A 216 1.40 1.07 -8.28
C GLN A 216 2.32 0.72 -7.13
N SER A 217 2.60 -0.57 -6.98
CA SER A 217 3.34 -1.13 -5.85
C SER A 217 4.69 -0.47 -5.54
N ASN A 218 5.58 -0.42 -6.53
CA ASN A 218 6.95 0.10 -6.38
C ASN A 218 6.95 1.64 -6.27
N GLN A 219 5.99 2.31 -6.93
CA GLN A 219 5.78 3.76 -6.85
C GLN A 219 5.41 4.20 -5.42
N TRP A 220 4.55 3.45 -4.71
CA TRP A 220 4.29 3.75 -3.29
C TRP A 220 5.55 3.61 -2.43
N ALA A 221 6.37 2.58 -2.66
CA ALA A 221 7.60 2.38 -1.88
C ALA A 221 8.58 3.54 -2.09
N LEU A 222 8.74 4.00 -3.33
CA LEU A 222 9.60 5.12 -3.69
C LEU A 222 9.07 6.48 -3.18
N GLU A 223 7.76 6.74 -3.31
CA GLU A 223 7.13 7.96 -2.76
C GLU A 223 7.22 8.00 -1.22
N THR A 224 7.15 6.85 -0.55
CA THR A 224 7.33 6.72 0.90
C THR A 224 8.75 7.08 1.35
N LEU A 225 9.77 6.76 0.54
CA LEU A 225 11.15 7.21 0.80
C LEU A 225 11.28 8.73 0.71
N ALA A 226 10.70 9.37 -0.31
CA ALA A 226 10.72 10.83 -0.43
C ALA A 226 10.11 11.52 0.80
N MET A 227 8.97 11.00 1.29
CA MET A 227 8.31 11.47 2.52
C MET A 227 9.16 11.22 3.79
N ALA A 228 9.92 10.13 3.84
CA ALA A 228 10.81 9.84 4.97
C ALA A 228 12.01 10.80 5.00
N MET A 229 12.59 11.11 3.83
CA MET A 229 13.75 11.99 3.70
C MET A 229 13.41 13.47 3.94
N GLU A 230 12.22 13.95 3.53
CA GLU A 230 11.79 15.33 3.73
C GLU A 230 10.48 15.43 4.54
N PRO A 231 10.45 14.98 5.81
CA PRO A 231 9.23 14.86 6.59
C PRO A 231 8.61 16.22 6.94
N ALA A 232 9.35 17.32 6.79
CA ALA A 232 8.83 18.67 6.95
C ALA A 232 7.90 19.06 5.79
N THR A 233 8.37 18.88 4.55
CA THR A 233 7.79 19.45 3.32
C THR A 233 6.99 18.46 2.48
N VAL A 234 7.38 17.18 2.44
CA VAL A 234 6.68 16.15 1.64
C VAL A 234 5.52 15.57 2.45
N ARG A 235 4.30 16.02 2.15
CA ARG A 235 3.04 15.60 2.77
C ARG A 235 2.04 14.98 1.79
N SER A 236 2.28 15.11 0.48
CA SER A 236 1.44 14.56 -0.59
C SER A 236 2.25 13.78 -1.64
N ARG A 237 1.56 13.00 -2.48
CA ARG A 237 2.19 12.28 -3.60
C ARG A 237 2.85 13.24 -4.59
N ASP A 238 2.20 14.36 -4.89
CA ASP A 238 2.71 15.39 -5.80
C ASP A 238 4.04 15.97 -5.29
N GLN A 239 4.16 16.21 -3.98
CA GLN A 239 5.40 16.67 -3.35
C GLN A 239 6.49 15.58 -3.33
N ALA A 240 6.11 14.32 -3.10
CA ALA A 240 7.03 13.19 -3.19
C ALA A 240 7.58 13.02 -4.62
N GLN A 241 6.72 13.13 -5.63
CA GLN A 241 7.10 13.09 -7.05
C GLN A 241 8.00 14.27 -7.43
N ALA A 242 7.69 15.49 -6.98
CA ALA A 242 8.54 16.66 -7.21
C ALA A 242 9.94 16.50 -6.56
N TRP A 243 10.01 15.96 -5.34
CA TRP A 243 11.29 15.64 -4.70
C TRP A 243 12.08 14.59 -5.47
N LEU A 244 11.41 13.52 -5.94
CA LEU A 244 12.06 12.47 -6.74
C LEU A 244 12.62 13.03 -8.07
N GLN A 245 11.90 13.91 -8.75
CA GLN A 245 12.40 14.61 -9.93
C GLN A 245 13.62 15.48 -9.59
N PHE A 246 13.55 16.27 -8.52
CA PHE A 246 14.66 17.10 -8.05
C PHE A 246 15.90 16.29 -7.65
N LYS A 247 15.72 15.07 -7.10
CA LYS A 247 16.80 14.12 -6.79
C LYS A 247 17.20 13.23 -7.98
N GLY A 248 16.78 13.56 -9.20
CA GLY A 248 17.21 12.87 -10.42
C GLY A 248 16.75 11.41 -10.53
N TYR A 249 15.57 11.07 -9.99
CA TYR A 249 14.97 9.75 -10.22
C TYR A 249 14.48 9.62 -11.66
N GLU A 250 14.94 8.58 -12.35
CA GLU A 250 14.58 8.26 -13.73
C GLU A 250 13.73 6.96 -13.74
N PRO A 251 12.45 7.01 -14.16
CA PRO A 251 11.62 5.82 -14.31
C PRO A 251 12.04 4.99 -15.53
N THR A 252 11.71 3.69 -15.54
CA THR A 252 11.90 2.87 -16.74
C THR A 252 10.90 3.28 -17.82
N ALA A 253 11.41 3.61 -19.01
CA ALA A 253 10.62 3.77 -20.22
C ALA A 253 10.42 2.41 -20.94
N LEU A 254 9.31 1.75 -20.65
CA LEU A 254 8.90 0.51 -21.33
C LEU A 254 8.50 0.80 -22.78
N LYS A 255 8.99 -0.02 -23.72
CA LYS A 255 8.53 -0.04 -25.12
C LYS A 255 7.39 -1.04 -25.26
N LEU A 256 6.14 -0.57 -25.34
CA LEU A 256 4.95 -1.42 -25.42
C LEU A 256 4.17 -1.14 -26.70
N GLY A 257 4.19 -2.07 -27.65
CA GLY A 257 3.45 -1.91 -28.92
C GLY A 257 1.93 -1.83 -28.75
N PRO A 258 1.18 -1.32 -29.75
CA PRO A 258 -0.24 -1.00 -29.61
C PRO A 258 -1.12 -2.20 -29.24
N LEU A 259 -0.85 -3.38 -29.82
CA LEU A 259 -1.56 -4.62 -29.56
C LEU A 259 -1.41 -5.09 -28.09
N THR A 260 -0.20 -5.02 -27.54
CA THR A 260 0.08 -5.40 -26.15
C THR A 260 -0.69 -4.51 -25.17
N ARG A 261 -0.85 -3.22 -25.51
CA ARG A 261 -1.55 -2.24 -24.68
C ARG A 261 -3.07 -2.39 -24.75
N MET A 262 -3.60 -2.72 -25.93
CA MET A 262 -5.01 -3.04 -26.10
C MET A 262 -5.38 -4.34 -25.37
N GLY A 263 -4.59 -5.40 -25.56
CA GLY A 263 -4.78 -6.69 -24.88
C GLY A 263 -4.67 -6.57 -23.35
N GLY A 264 -3.67 -5.84 -22.84
CA GLY A 264 -3.52 -5.60 -21.41
C GLY A 264 -4.72 -4.88 -20.77
N ARG A 265 -5.31 -3.90 -21.47
CA ARG A 265 -6.50 -3.18 -20.97
C ARG A 265 -7.79 -4.02 -21.03
N VAL A 266 -7.93 -4.89 -22.04
CA VAL A 266 -9.12 -5.75 -22.21
C VAL A 266 -9.07 -6.97 -21.28
N GLY A 267 -7.87 -7.49 -20.97
CA GLY A 267 -7.67 -8.70 -20.15
C GLY A 267 -7.33 -8.46 -18.68
N SER A 268 -7.16 -7.23 -18.19
CA SER A 268 -6.72 -6.99 -16.81
C SER A 268 -7.25 -5.68 -16.21
N ALA A 269 -8.05 -5.79 -15.15
CA ALA A 269 -8.64 -4.65 -14.44
C ALA A 269 -7.60 -3.69 -13.83
N ASN A 270 -6.39 -4.18 -13.55
CA ASN A 270 -5.28 -3.44 -12.97
C ASN A 270 -4.27 -2.92 -14.02
N ILE A 271 -4.64 -2.81 -15.30
CA ILE A 271 -3.79 -2.24 -16.35
C ILE A 271 -4.50 -1.06 -17.04
N ALA A 272 -4.02 0.16 -16.77
CA ALA A 272 -4.51 1.40 -17.34
C ALA A 272 -3.34 2.31 -17.80
N PHE A 273 -3.52 2.98 -18.94
CA PHE A 273 -2.52 3.82 -19.62
C PHE A 273 -2.99 5.27 -19.81
N ASP A 274 -4.12 5.67 -19.22
CA ASP A 274 -4.81 6.95 -19.41
C ASP A 274 -4.44 8.00 -18.34
N ASP A 275 -3.32 7.77 -17.67
CA ASP A 275 -2.58 8.72 -16.84
C ASP A 275 -1.23 9.13 -17.46
N HIS A 276 -0.87 8.54 -18.60
CA HIS A 276 0.34 8.87 -19.36
C HIS A 276 0.11 10.09 -20.27
N PRO A 277 1.09 11.00 -20.40
CA PRO A 277 1.02 12.11 -21.35
C PRO A 277 0.81 11.59 -22.78
N ASN A 278 -0.05 12.25 -23.56
CA ASN A 278 -0.46 11.79 -24.89
C ASN A 278 0.74 11.49 -25.80
N GLU A 279 1.74 12.36 -25.85
CA GLU A 279 2.96 12.18 -26.65
C GLU A 279 3.71 10.87 -26.31
N LYS A 280 3.81 10.52 -25.02
CA LYS A 280 4.46 9.28 -24.55
C LYS A 280 3.54 8.07 -24.79
N ARG A 281 2.25 8.24 -24.52
CA ARG A 281 1.18 7.27 -24.78
C ARG A 281 1.07 6.91 -26.27
N PHE A 282 1.36 7.80 -27.21
CA PHE A 282 1.27 7.50 -28.66
C PHE A 282 2.62 7.20 -29.32
N SER A 283 3.73 7.27 -28.58
CA SER A 283 5.08 6.84 -29.02
C SER A 283 5.54 5.51 -28.41
N ASP A 284 4.58 4.71 -27.90
CA ASP A 284 4.79 3.41 -27.24
C ASP A 284 5.75 3.43 -26.04
N ARG A 285 5.96 4.61 -25.43
CA ARG A 285 6.82 4.81 -24.24
C ARG A 285 5.97 4.95 -22.99
N ILE A 286 5.97 3.91 -22.16
CA ILE A 286 5.27 3.87 -20.87
C ILE A 286 6.30 4.01 -19.75
N GLU A 287 6.30 5.16 -19.07
CA GLU A 287 7.26 5.51 -18.01
C GLU A 287 6.70 5.13 -16.65
N THR A 288 7.20 4.04 -16.07
CA THR A 288 6.74 3.51 -14.78
C THR A 288 7.89 3.22 -13.82
N VAL A 289 7.59 3.20 -12.52
CA VAL A 289 8.54 2.87 -11.46
C VAL A 289 8.74 1.35 -11.42
N THR A 290 9.93 0.89 -11.77
CA THR A 290 10.29 -0.54 -11.71
C THR A 290 11.23 -0.78 -10.54
N VAL A 291 11.34 -2.02 -10.06
CA VAL A 291 12.35 -2.36 -9.05
C VAL A 291 13.75 -2.03 -9.57
N ASP A 292 14.04 -2.42 -10.81
CA ASP A 292 15.33 -2.22 -11.47
C ASP A 292 15.73 -0.72 -11.53
N SER A 293 14.79 0.18 -11.90
CA SER A 293 15.03 1.63 -11.88
C SER A 293 15.20 2.21 -10.46
N VAL A 294 14.48 1.69 -9.47
CA VAL A 294 14.65 2.11 -8.07
C VAL A 294 16.01 1.69 -7.53
N LEU A 295 16.44 0.44 -7.74
CA LEU A 295 17.75 -0.05 -7.31
C LEU A 295 18.89 0.71 -7.99
N ALA A 296 18.80 0.92 -9.32
CA ALA A 296 19.79 1.67 -10.07
C ALA A 296 19.89 3.14 -9.60
N TRP A 297 18.76 3.81 -9.33
CA TRP A 297 18.77 5.17 -8.79
C TRP A 297 19.28 5.22 -7.35
N LEU A 298 18.85 4.32 -6.45
CA LEU A 298 19.35 4.27 -5.07
C LEU A 298 20.88 4.14 -5.00
N GLN A 299 21.46 3.32 -5.89
CA GLN A 299 22.92 3.18 -5.99
C GLN A 299 23.58 4.42 -6.59
N ARG A 300 23.07 4.97 -7.72
CA ARG A 300 23.64 6.19 -8.35
C ARG A 300 23.55 7.42 -7.44
N ALA A 301 22.47 7.55 -6.68
CA ALA A 301 22.23 8.63 -5.72
C ALA A 301 22.93 8.41 -4.36
N GLN A 302 23.71 7.32 -4.22
CA GLN A 302 24.41 6.94 -2.99
C GLN A 302 23.50 6.79 -1.75
N LEU A 303 22.22 6.47 -1.98
CA LEU A 303 21.21 6.24 -0.94
C LEU A 303 21.19 4.78 -0.44
N ALA A 304 21.79 3.85 -1.18
CA ALA A 304 21.97 2.46 -0.77
C ALA A 304 23.29 1.85 -1.27
N ALA A 305 23.76 0.83 -0.56
CA ALA A 305 24.83 -0.06 -1.01
C ALA A 305 24.40 -0.86 -2.27
N PRO A 306 25.35 -1.40 -3.05
CA PRO A 306 25.05 -2.26 -4.19
C PRO A 306 24.10 -3.42 -3.82
N PRO A 307 23.11 -3.78 -4.67
CA PRO A 307 22.15 -4.81 -4.33
C PRO A 307 22.78 -6.21 -4.23
N ALA A 308 22.39 -6.98 -3.22
CA ALA A 308 22.74 -8.38 -3.03
C ALA A 308 21.61 -9.30 -3.50
N VAL A 309 21.93 -10.31 -4.31
CA VAL A 309 20.96 -11.26 -4.89
C VAL A 309 20.96 -12.57 -4.10
N LEU A 310 19.78 -13.10 -3.85
CA LEU A 310 19.55 -14.39 -3.19
C LEU A 310 18.71 -15.27 -4.14
N ALA A 311 19.16 -16.49 -4.41
CA ALA A 311 18.44 -17.42 -5.29
C ALA A 311 18.43 -18.82 -4.68
N VAL A 312 17.25 -19.45 -4.70
CA VAL A 312 17.14 -20.89 -4.41
C VAL A 312 17.76 -21.63 -5.60
N LYS A 313 18.88 -22.31 -5.37
CA LYS A 313 19.45 -23.25 -6.35
C LYS A 313 18.48 -24.42 -6.52
N ASN A 314 18.26 -24.81 -7.79
CA ASN A 314 17.55 -26.04 -8.14
C ASN A 314 18.37 -27.28 -7.74
#